data_AF-A0A831V2I1-F1
#
_entry.id   AF-A0A831V2I1-F1
#
_cell.length_a   1.000
_cell.length_b   1.000
_cell.length_c   1.000
_cell.angle_alpha   90.00
_cell.angle_beta   90.00
_cell.angle_gamma   90.00
#
_symmetry.space_group_name_H-M   'P 1'
#
loop_
_entity.id
_entity.type
_entity.pdbx_description
1 polymer ?
#
loop_
_entity_poly.entity_id
_entity_poly.type
_entity_poly.pdbx_seq_one_letter_code
_entity_poly.pdbx_strand_id
1 'polypeptide(L)' 'MDRRHLKCLLWKGLWLISLVSLVVAWYGVGGNKVVLGLNSLGWFWNAVIFGILAVPVKLDCRACGVCKIGAVQSEG' A
#
# COMPACT_ATOMS: atom_id res chain seq x y z
N MET A 1 20.58 7.60 -8.59
CA MET A 1 19.35 6.80 -8.38
C MET A 1 18.23 7.41 -9.22
N ASP A 2 17.60 6.64 -10.10
CA ASP A 2 16.59 7.15 -11.03
C ASP A 2 15.28 7.51 -10.28
N ARG A 3 14.75 8.72 -10.53
CA ARG A 3 13.52 9.23 -9.86
C ARG A 3 12.32 8.30 -10.04
N ARG A 4 12.29 7.47 -11.09
CA ARG A 4 11.20 6.52 -11.38
C ARG A 4 11.25 5.29 -10.48
N HIS A 5 12.44 4.78 -10.17
CA HIS A 5 12.62 3.68 -9.21
C HIS A 5 12.16 4.07 -7.80
N LEU A 6 12.45 5.30 -7.38
CA LEU A 6 11.97 5.84 -6.11
C LEU A 6 10.44 5.88 -6.05
N LYS A 7 9.75 6.25 -7.13
CA LYS A 7 8.28 6.25 -7.20
C LYS A 7 7.69 4.84 -7.03
N CYS A 8 8.26 3.82 -7.66
CA CYS A 8 7.75 2.45 -7.50
C CYS A 8 8.08 1.84 -6.12
N LEU A 9 9.22 2.20 -5.54
CA LEU A 9 9.53 1.85 -4.15
C LEU A 9 8.57 2.53 -3.17
N LEU A 10 8.27 3.81 -3.40
CA LEU A 10 7.29 4.58 -2.63
C LEU A 10 5.90 3.95 -2.71
N TRP A 11 5.47 3.53 -3.91
CA TRP A 11 4.22 2.79 -4.10
C TRP A 11 4.18 1.53 -3.24
N LYS A 12 5.22 0.70 -3.33
CA LYS A 12 5.31 -0.57 -2.60
C LYS A 12 5.29 -0.32 -1.08
N GLY A 13 5.95 0.75 -0.63
CA GLY A 13 5.91 1.20 0.76
C GLY A 13 4.52 1.63 1.23
N LEU A 14 3.84 2.51 0.47
CA LEU A 14 2.47 2.93 0.79
C LEU A 14 1.48 1.75 0.80
N TRP A 15 1.64 0.81 -0.14
CA TRP A 15 0.80 -0.38 -0.21
C TRP A 15 0.97 -1.27 1.02
N LEU A 16 2.22 -1.50 1.45
CA LEU A 16 2.52 -2.26 2.65
C LEU A 16 1.96 -1.58 3.90
N ILE A 17 2.12 -0.26 4.04
CA ILE A 17 1.60 0.50 5.19
C ILE A 17 0.07 0.46 5.23
N SER A 18 -0.60 0.51 4.06
CA SER A 18 -2.05 0.36 3.96
C SER A 18 -2.51 -1.01 4.45
N LEU A 19 -1.86 -2.10 4.00
CA LEU A 19 -2.17 -3.46 4.45
C LEU A 19 -1.95 -3.64 5.95
N VAL A 20 -0.81 -3.18 6.47
CA VAL A 20 -0.50 -3.25 7.90
C VAL A 20 -1.54 -2.50 8.72
N SER A 21 -1.92 -1.30 8.29
CA SER A 21 -2.97 -0.51 8.96
C SER A 21 -4.32 -1.23 8.95
N LEU A 22 -4.67 -1.92 7.86
CA LEU A 22 -5.91 -2.67 7.74
C LEU A 22 -5.93 -3.92 8.65
N VAL A 23 -4.80 -4.63 8.73
CA VAL A 23 -4.64 -5.77 9.65
C VAL A 23 -4.73 -5.29 11.10
N VAL A 24 -4.08 -4.17 11.45
CA VAL A 24 -4.17 -3.59 12.79
C VAL A 24 -5.61 -3.17 13.12
N ALA A 25 -6.31 -2.54 12.18
CA ALA A 25 -7.73 -2.21 12.34
C ALA A 25 -8.56 -3.47 12.61
N TRP A 26 -8.36 -4.54 11.81
CA TRP A 26 -9.07 -5.80 11.95
C TRP A 26 -8.84 -6.47 13.31
N TYR A 27 -7.59 -6.54 13.76
CA TYR A 27 -7.25 -7.03 15.11
C TYR A 27 -7.87 -6.18 16.22
N GLY A 28 -7.99 -4.86 16.00
CA GLY A 28 -8.61 -3.94 16.95
C GLY A 28 -10.11 -4.17 17.12
N VAL A 29 -10.84 -4.59 16.07
CA VAL A 29 -12.30 -4.82 16.12
C VAL A 29 -12.68 -5.94 17.07
N GLY A 30 -11.92 -7.04 17.09
CA GLY A 30 -12.23 -8.20 17.96
C GLY A 30 -11.92 -7.98 19.44
N GLY A 31 -11.13 -6.96 19.79
CA GLY A 31 -10.63 -6.77 21.16
C GLY A 31 -10.87 -5.38 21.76
N ASN A 32 -11.48 -4.43 21.03
CA ASN A 32 -11.56 -3.02 21.42
C ASN A 32 -10.20 -2.45 21.89
N LYS A 33 -9.12 -2.89 21.24
CA LYS A 33 -7.76 -2.52 21.63
C LYS A 33 -7.34 -1.25 20.90
N VAL A 34 -6.94 -0.25 21.66
CA VAL A 34 -6.29 0.95 21.13
C VAL A 34 -4.85 0.59 20.79
N VAL A 35 -4.50 0.60 19.51
CA VAL A 35 -3.14 0.29 19.04
C VAL A 35 -2.46 1.61 18.69
N LEU A 36 -1.32 1.91 19.32
CA LEU A 36 -0.57 3.18 19.18
C LEU A 36 -1.45 4.44 19.32
N GLY A 37 -2.41 4.43 20.25
CA GLY A 37 -3.27 5.58 20.53
C GLY A 37 -4.45 5.79 19.56
N LEU A 38 -4.61 4.94 18.55
CA LEU A 38 -5.72 4.99 17.60
C LEU A 38 -6.68 3.80 17.78
N ASN A 39 -7.98 4.09 17.70
CA ASN A 39 -9.04 3.09 17.65
C ASN A 39 -9.06 2.39 16.28
N SER A 40 -9.71 1.22 16.21
CA SER A 40 -9.85 0.42 14.98
C SER A 40 -10.38 1.22 13.79
N LEU A 41 -11.30 2.15 14.04
CA LEU A 41 -11.84 3.06 13.02
C LEU A 41 -10.78 4.02 12.46
N GLY A 42 -9.88 4.53 13.32
CA GLY A 42 -8.77 5.40 12.89
C GLY A 42 -7.75 4.65 12.03
N TRP A 43 -7.41 3.42 12.42
CA TRP A 43 -6.55 2.53 11.62
C TRP A 43 -7.16 2.16 10.27
N PHE A 44 -8.48 1.94 10.23
CA PHE A 44 -9.19 1.68 8.98
C PHE A 44 -9.12 2.89 8.03
N TRP A 45 -9.39 4.10 8.53
CA TRP A 45 -9.29 5.32 7.73
C TRP A 45 -7.86 5.56 7.20
N ASN A 46 -6.85 5.31 8.02
CA ASN A 46 -5.45 5.36 7.58
C ASN A 46 -5.20 4.36 6.43
N ALA A 47 -5.67 3.11 6.57
CA ALA A 47 -5.53 2.11 5.52
C ALA A 47 -6.16 2.56 4.18
N VAL A 48 -7.36 3.15 4.24
CA VAL A 48 -8.07 3.67 3.06
C VAL A 48 -7.30 4.83 2.42
N ILE A 49 -6.84 5.81 3.20
CA ILE A 49 -6.10 6.97 2.68
C ILE A 49 -4.80 6.52 2.02
N PHE A 50 -4.01 5.67 2.68
CA PHE A 50 -2.77 5.14 2.11
C PHE A 50 -3.03 4.28 0.87
N GLY A 51 -4.13 3.52 0.85
CA GLY A 51 -4.55 2.73 -0.30
C GLY A 51 -4.87 3.59 -1.52
N ILE A 52 -5.68 4.64 -1.33
CA ILE A 52 -6.06 5.60 -2.40
C ILE A 52 -4.83 6.33 -2.93
N LEU A 53 -3.96 6.80 -2.04
CA LEU A 53 -2.71 7.48 -2.43
C LEU A 53 -1.76 6.55 -3.21
N ALA A 54 -1.84 5.23 -3.00
CA ALA A 54 -1.05 4.27 -3.74
C ALA A 54 -1.61 3.98 -5.15
N VAL A 55 -2.90 4.23 -5.44
CA VAL A 55 -3.47 3.96 -6.77
C VAL A 55 -2.80 4.76 -7.91
N PRO A 56 -2.66 6.11 -7.85
CA PRO A 56 -2.05 6.88 -8.93
C PRO A 56 -0.58 6.51 -9.13
N VAL A 57 0.15 6.22 -8.05
CA VAL A 57 1.58 5.83 -8.13
C VAL A 57 1.75 4.45 -8.81
N LYS A 58 0.76 3.55 -8.72
CA LYS A 58 0.74 2.27 -9.45
C LYS A 58 0.61 2.47 -10.96
N LEU A 59 -0.23 3.42 -11.37
CA LEU A 59 -0.51 3.72 -12.78
C LEU A 59 0.74 4.28 -13.47
N ASP A 60 1.50 5.15 -12.79
CA ASP A 60 2.80 5.64 -13.25
C ASP A 60 3.86 4.53 -13.41
N CYS A 61 3.84 3.53 -12.53
CA CYS A 61 4.77 2.39 -12.60
C CYS A 61 4.44 1.40 -13.73
N ARG A 62 3.16 1.23 -14.10
CA ARG A 62 2.76 0.36 -15.24
C ARG A 62 3.16 0.94 -16.60
N ALA A 63 3.30 2.26 -16.73
CA ALA A 63 3.62 2.91 -18.00
C ALA A 63 5.11 2.90 -18.36
N CYS A 64 6.01 2.52 -17.43
CA CYS A 64 7.44 2.54 -17.67
C CYS A 64 7.96 1.15 -18.05
N GLY A 65 8.67 1.06 -19.18
CA GLY A 65 9.29 -0.14 -19.77
C GLY A 65 10.32 -0.91 -18.92
N VAL A 66 10.25 -0.82 -17.59
CA VAL A 66 10.98 -1.66 -16.63
C VAL A 66 10.28 -3.01 -16.42
N CYS A 67 9.04 -3.17 -16.91
CA CYS A 67 8.36 -4.47 -16.97
C CYS A 67 9.00 -5.50 -17.91
N LYS A 68 9.99 -5.13 -18.74
CA LYS A 68 10.66 -6.09 -19.65
C LYS A 68 11.56 -7.11 -18.96
N ILE A 69 11.77 -7.03 -17.64
CA ILE A 69 12.67 -7.94 -16.91
C ILE A 69 11.90 -8.86 -15.93
N GLY A 70 10.59 -8.64 -15.74
CA GLY A 70 9.76 -9.42 -14.82
C GLY A 70 8.40 -9.88 -15.35
N ALA A 71 8.08 -9.62 -16.62
CA ALA A 71 6.83 -10.05 -17.28
C ALA A 71 6.87 -11.52 -17.76
N VAL A 72 7.26 -12.45 -16.87
CA VAL A 72 7.12 -13.91 -17.09
C VAL A 72 6.04 -14.49 -16.16
N GLN A 73 5.07 -13.69 -15.67
CA GLN A 73 4.13 -14.26 -14.70
C GLN A 73 2.69 -13.74 -14.66
N SER A 74 2.08 -13.23 -15.75
CA SER A 74 0.61 -13.25 -15.81
C SER A 74 0.01 -12.90 -17.18
N GLU A 75 0.19 -13.73 -18.20
CA GLU A 75 -0.72 -13.74 -19.35
C GLU A 75 -1.01 -15.19 -19.73
N GLY A 76 -2.12 -15.70 -19.18
CA GLY A 76 -2.93 -16.78 -19.75
C GLY A 76 -4.32 -16.20 -19.96
#